data_AF-A0A374UVY7-F1
#
_entry.id   AF-A0A374UVY7-F1
#
_cell.length_a   1.000
_cell.length_b   1.000
_cell.length_c   1.000
_cell.angle_alpha   90.00
_cell.angle_beta   90.00
_cell.angle_gamma   90.00
#
_symmetry.space_group_name_H-M   'P 1'
#
loop_
_entity.id
_entity.type
_entity.pdbx_description
1 polymer ?
#
loop_
_entity_poly.entity_id
_entity_poly.type
_entity_poly.pdbx_seq_one_letter_code
_entity_poly.pdbx_strand_id
1 'polypeptide(L)'
;MKNRFTIIVLAAFSLAPVLLTAQAQSARPQSVSRSNARFIRIVSPEVHADQTVTFRYLAPNATKVELSGQFLKKNLPLIKDDKGVWSVVTGKVKPDIYPYNFIVDGVAVADPNNVDLFPNERFKGSLLDVKGKSQSVQDLQNVPHGKVTYAFYHSQSLDLERPLLIYTPPSYSENKRYPVLYLIHGMTDTHETWYKVGRMNNILDNLIAQGKAEPMIVVMPYANAYPALMKKDPNTQMNLMSTDLFTNELLKEIIPYVETNYYAKTDRDNRAIAGFSLGGRQTLGAGLGHPDMFAYVCPMAPAVFPQGVAESFQKDYAAPGQLRTLKLLWIGCGKDDSLYAGAKAMAAELKKNKVPCETFYTSGGHTWMNCRIYLTTIAQKLFR
;
A
#
# COMPACT_ATOMS: atom_id res chain seq x y z
N MET A 1 38.65 27.60 -66.57
CA MET A 1 39.79 27.45 -67.49
C MET A 1 41.04 27.17 -66.67
N LYS A 2 41.81 26.18 -67.13
CA LYS A 2 43.10 25.74 -66.58
C LYS A 2 44.09 26.91 -66.49
N ASN A 3 44.89 27.01 -65.42
CA ASN A 3 46.30 26.66 -65.48
C ASN A 3 47.06 26.93 -64.17
N ARG A 4 47.99 26.02 -63.92
CA ARG A 4 48.97 25.99 -62.84
C ARG A 4 50.00 27.11 -63.02
N PHE A 5 50.56 27.61 -61.91
CA PHE A 5 51.95 28.01 -61.87
C PHE A 5 52.57 27.64 -60.51
N THR A 6 53.70 26.93 -60.60
CA THR A 6 54.61 26.59 -59.52
C THR A 6 55.67 27.69 -59.45
N ILE A 7 55.97 28.21 -58.25
CA ILE A 7 57.18 29.00 -57.98
C ILE A 7 57.92 28.40 -56.80
N ILE A 8 59.21 28.17 -57.04
CA ILE A 8 60.28 27.74 -56.15
C ILE A 8 60.74 28.95 -55.32
N VAL A 9 60.89 28.81 -54.00
CA VAL A 9 61.85 29.63 -53.23
C VAL A 9 62.52 28.79 -52.14
N LEU A 10 63.84 28.99 -52.09
CA LEU A 10 64.86 28.41 -51.25
C LEU A 10 64.68 28.62 -49.74
N ALA A 11 65.33 27.70 -49.03
CA ALA A 11 65.51 27.61 -47.59
C ALA A 11 66.13 28.86 -46.92
N ALA A 12 65.65 29.14 -45.71
CA ALA A 12 66.45 29.73 -44.64
C ALA A 12 66.16 28.96 -43.35
N PHE A 13 67.17 28.24 -42.88
CA PHE A 13 67.21 27.53 -41.61
C PHE A 13 67.31 28.55 -40.47
N SER A 14 66.41 28.45 -39.48
CA SER A 14 66.67 28.93 -38.13
C SER A 14 66.07 27.96 -37.11
N LEU A 15 66.89 27.59 -36.13
CA LEU A 15 66.67 26.51 -35.18
C LEU A 15 65.48 26.80 -34.24
N ALA A 16 64.61 25.80 -34.08
CA ALA A 16 63.70 25.69 -32.94
C ALA A 16 63.83 24.28 -32.32
N PRO A 17 63.71 24.14 -30.99
CA PRO A 17 64.18 22.98 -30.24
C PRO A 17 63.34 21.73 -30.50
N VAL A 18 64.01 20.58 -30.56
CA VAL A 18 63.39 19.26 -30.59
C VAL A 18 62.72 19.00 -29.24
N LEU A 19 61.40 19.16 -29.17
CA LEU A 19 60.58 18.52 -28.15
C LEU A 19 60.49 17.03 -28.51
N LEU A 20 61.21 16.18 -27.77
CA LEU A 20 60.93 14.75 -27.74
C LEU A 20 59.55 14.55 -27.11
N THR A 21 58.52 14.39 -27.94
CA THR A 21 57.27 13.79 -27.50
C THR A 21 57.50 12.27 -27.41
N ALA A 22 57.65 11.77 -26.19
CA ALA A 22 57.56 10.34 -25.94
C ALA A 22 56.16 9.86 -26.36
N GLN A 23 56.06 9.15 -27.47
CA GLN A 23 54.87 8.38 -27.79
C GLN A 23 54.74 7.28 -26.74
N ALA A 24 53.89 7.51 -25.73
CA ALA A 24 53.44 6.44 -24.86
C ALA A 24 52.69 5.42 -25.72
N GLN A 25 53.30 4.26 -25.94
CA GLN A 25 52.60 3.10 -26.46
C GLN A 25 51.43 2.82 -25.49
N SER A 26 50.19 3.01 -25.97
CA SER A 26 49.02 2.64 -25.20
C SER A 26 49.05 1.13 -24.97
N ALA A 27 49.38 0.71 -23.74
CA ALA A 27 49.17 -0.67 -23.34
C ALA A 27 47.68 -1.00 -23.57
N ARG A 28 47.42 -1.97 -24.46
CA ARG A 28 46.08 -2.54 -24.60
C ARG A 28 45.64 -2.98 -23.20
N PRO A 29 44.46 -2.60 -22.70
CA PRO A 29 43.99 -3.11 -21.43
C PRO A 29 43.95 -4.63 -21.53
N GLN A 30 44.70 -5.29 -20.65
CA GLN A 30 44.62 -6.75 -20.49
C GLN A 30 43.15 -7.09 -20.32
N SER A 31 42.66 -8.03 -21.12
CA SER A 31 41.33 -8.58 -20.95
C SER A 31 41.21 -9.08 -19.52
N VAL A 32 40.48 -8.34 -18.68
CA VAL A 32 40.08 -8.84 -17.37
C VAL A 32 39.27 -10.09 -17.67
N SER A 33 39.86 -11.25 -17.41
CA SER A 33 39.12 -12.50 -17.32
C SER A 33 37.97 -12.22 -16.36
N ARG A 34 36.75 -12.08 -16.89
CA ARG A 34 35.54 -12.09 -16.07
C ARG A 34 35.61 -13.41 -15.32
N SER A 35 36.02 -13.36 -14.06
CA SER A 35 35.89 -14.52 -13.20
C SER A 35 34.45 -14.95 -13.32
N ASN A 36 34.23 -16.23 -13.60
CA ASN A 36 32.92 -16.86 -13.45
C ASN A 36 32.58 -16.86 -11.95
N ALA A 37 32.42 -15.67 -11.35
CA ALA A 37 31.78 -15.51 -10.07
C ALA A 37 30.38 -16.08 -10.26
N ARG A 38 30.21 -17.34 -9.89
CA ARG A 38 28.91 -18.00 -9.85
C ARG A 38 28.05 -17.11 -8.97
N PHE A 39 27.11 -16.38 -9.58
CA PHE A 39 26.08 -15.67 -8.85
C PHE A 39 25.40 -16.70 -7.94
N ILE A 40 25.59 -16.55 -6.63
CA ILE A 40 24.89 -17.39 -5.67
C ILE A 40 23.44 -16.92 -5.72
N ARG A 41 22.59 -17.69 -6.42
CA ARG A 41 21.15 -17.43 -6.42
C ARG A 41 20.59 -17.79 -5.05
N ILE A 42 20.21 -16.77 -4.29
CA ILE A 42 19.59 -16.94 -2.98
C ILE A 42 18.08 -16.88 -3.16
N VAL A 43 17.39 -17.91 -2.68
CA VAL A 43 15.93 -17.91 -2.57
C VAL A 43 15.58 -17.55 -1.13
N SER A 44 14.92 -16.42 -0.94
CA SER A 44 14.39 -15.96 0.34
C SER A 44 13.19 -15.04 0.12
N PRO A 45 12.05 -15.28 0.79
CA PRO A 45 11.76 -16.44 1.63
C PRO A 45 11.45 -17.68 0.77
N GLU A 46 11.73 -18.87 1.29
CA GLU A 46 11.31 -20.14 0.68
C GLU A 46 10.26 -20.80 1.57
N VAL A 47 9.00 -20.83 1.11
CA VAL A 47 7.88 -21.45 1.83
C VAL A 47 7.78 -22.92 1.44
N HIS A 48 7.82 -23.80 2.44
CA HIS A 48 7.77 -25.25 2.27
C HIS A 48 6.35 -25.79 2.29
N ALA A 49 6.15 -27.00 1.75
CA ALA A 49 4.85 -27.67 1.70
C ALA A 49 4.22 -27.92 3.08
N ASP A 50 5.03 -28.01 4.13
CA ASP A 50 4.60 -28.19 5.52
C ASP A 50 4.38 -26.87 6.28
N GLN A 51 4.46 -25.74 5.57
CA GLN A 51 4.31 -24.36 6.06
C GLN A 51 5.45 -23.88 6.96
N THR A 52 6.57 -24.60 7.05
CA THR A 52 7.82 -24.01 7.51
C THR A 52 8.38 -23.07 6.44
N VAL A 53 9.23 -22.12 6.84
CA VAL A 53 9.80 -21.14 5.91
C VAL A 53 11.29 -21.03 6.15
N THR A 54 12.09 -21.10 5.09
CA THR A 54 13.53 -20.80 5.14
C THR A 54 13.78 -19.37 4.69
N PHE A 55 14.47 -18.61 5.52
CA PHE A 55 14.95 -17.27 5.20
C PHE A 55 16.47 -17.30 5.02
N ARG A 56 16.97 -16.53 4.05
CA ARG A 56 18.40 -16.47 3.73
C ARG A 56 18.85 -15.04 3.43
N TYR A 57 20.03 -14.67 3.91
CA TYR A 57 20.61 -13.35 3.70
C TYR A 57 22.14 -13.42 3.50
N LEU A 58 22.66 -12.87 2.40
CA LEU A 58 24.11 -12.83 2.15
C LEU A 58 24.74 -11.63 2.85
N ALA A 59 25.55 -11.90 3.88
CA ALA A 59 26.33 -10.86 4.56
C ALA A 59 27.62 -11.43 5.16
N PRO A 60 28.67 -11.62 4.33
CA PRO A 60 29.94 -12.20 4.77
C PRO A 60 30.66 -11.39 5.86
N ASN A 61 30.37 -10.10 5.99
CA ASN A 61 30.98 -9.24 7.01
C ASN A 61 30.08 -8.96 8.21
N ALA A 62 28.81 -9.37 8.16
CA ALA A 62 27.93 -9.19 9.30
C ALA A 62 28.40 -10.05 10.48
N THR A 63 28.11 -9.57 11.69
CA THR A 63 28.40 -10.27 12.96
C THR A 63 27.14 -10.86 13.58
N LYS A 64 25.98 -10.26 13.32
CA LYS A 64 24.68 -10.72 13.78
C LYS A 64 23.61 -10.47 12.72
N VAL A 65 22.83 -11.49 12.40
CA VAL A 65 21.63 -11.36 11.58
C VAL A 65 20.46 -12.02 12.30
N GLU A 66 19.34 -11.30 12.38
CA GLU A 66 18.09 -11.79 12.97
C GLU A 66 16.93 -11.60 11.99
N LEU A 67 15.95 -12.50 12.05
CA LEU A 67 14.67 -12.39 11.37
C LEU A 67 13.64 -11.80 12.33
N SER A 68 13.00 -10.71 11.92
CA SER A 68 11.83 -10.11 12.58
C SER A 68 10.62 -10.25 11.67
N GLY A 69 9.44 -10.57 12.23
CA GLY A 69 8.22 -10.68 11.44
C GLY A 69 6.99 -10.84 12.30
N GLN A 70 5.84 -10.39 11.79
CA GLN A 70 4.57 -10.39 12.53
C GLN A 70 4.09 -11.80 12.93
N PHE A 71 4.54 -12.84 12.23
CA PHE A 71 4.25 -14.24 12.51
C PHE A 71 5.12 -14.84 13.63
N LEU A 72 6.10 -14.08 14.15
CA LEU A 72 7.03 -14.52 15.19
C LEU A 72 6.67 -13.92 16.55
N LYS A 73 6.92 -14.68 17.62
CA LYS A 73 6.81 -14.19 19.00
C LYS A 73 8.00 -13.31 19.42
N LYS A 74 9.17 -13.57 18.82
CA LYS A 74 10.43 -12.85 19.02
C LYS A 74 11.31 -13.03 17.80
N ASN A 75 12.31 -12.17 17.66
CA ASN A 75 13.29 -12.29 16.59
C ASN A 75 14.00 -13.65 16.64
N LEU A 76 14.28 -14.23 15.47
CA LEU A 76 15.02 -15.47 15.34
C LEU A 76 16.45 -15.19 14.85
N PRO A 77 17.50 -15.65 15.54
CA PRO A 77 18.86 -15.52 15.04
C PRO A 77 19.06 -16.41 13.81
N LEU A 78 19.80 -15.92 12.82
CA LEU A 78 20.26 -16.70 11.69
C LEU A 78 21.66 -17.28 11.97
N ILE A 79 21.97 -18.39 11.31
CA ILE A 79 23.28 -19.06 11.38
C ILE A 79 24.01 -18.81 10.05
N LYS A 80 25.26 -18.34 10.14
CA LYS A 80 26.13 -18.06 8.99
C LYS A 80 26.87 -19.32 8.55
N ASP A 81 26.88 -19.60 7.25
CA ASP A 81 27.70 -20.64 6.66
C ASP A 81 29.10 -20.15 6.22
N ASP A 82 29.91 -21.06 5.66
CA ASP A 82 31.27 -20.80 5.17
C ASP A 82 31.32 -19.84 3.96
N LYS A 83 30.18 -19.63 3.29
CA LYS A 83 30.01 -18.71 2.15
C LYS A 83 29.47 -17.35 2.58
N GLY A 84 29.24 -17.15 3.88
CA GLY A 84 28.70 -15.91 4.43
C GLY A 84 27.19 -15.73 4.23
N VAL A 85 26.47 -16.81 3.89
CA VAL A 85 25.01 -16.83 3.84
C VAL A 85 24.48 -17.15 5.22
N TRP A 86 23.66 -16.25 5.73
CA TRP A 86 22.90 -16.41 6.97
C TRP A 86 21.59 -17.12 6.66
N SER A 87 21.20 -18.11 7.45
CA SER A 87 19.92 -18.80 7.27
C SER A 87 19.22 -19.16 8.58
N VAL A 88 17.89 -19.25 8.52
CA VAL A 88 17.04 -19.77 9.60
C VAL A 88 15.83 -20.48 8.99
N VAL A 89 15.38 -21.56 9.63
CA VAL A 89 14.11 -22.21 9.34
C VAL A 89 13.14 -21.92 10.47
N THR A 90 11.95 -21.43 10.13
CA THR A 90 10.89 -21.15 11.11
C THR A 90 10.16 -22.43 11.49
N GLY A 91 9.40 -22.38 12.59
CA GLY A 91 8.29 -23.31 12.77
C GLY A 91 7.20 -23.11 11.72
N LYS A 92 6.13 -23.91 11.79
CA LYS A 92 4.97 -23.76 10.90
C LYS A 92 4.34 -22.38 11.05
N VAL A 93 4.20 -21.68 9.94
CA VAL A 93 3.56 -20.36 9.87
C VAL A 93 2.11 -20.57 9.43
N LYS A 94 1.16 -19.96 10.15
CA LYS A 94 -0.25 -20.01 9.75
C LYS A 94 -0.40 -19.39 8.35
N PRO A 95 -1.25 -19.93 7.46
CA PRO A 95 -1.51 -19.33 6.16
C PRO A 95 -2.04 -17.91 6.28
N ASP A 96 -1.25 -16.95 5.78
CA ASP A 96 -1.63 -15.56 5.57
C ASP A 96 -0.46 -14.79 4.93
N ILE A 97 -0.63 -13.47 4.75
CA ILE A 97 0.42 -12.56 4.32
C ILE A 97 0.92 -11.73 5.51
N TYR A 98 2.22 -11.76 5.77
CA TYR A 98 2.88 -11.14 6.91
C TYR A 98 4.02 -10.19 6.52
N PRO A 99 4.12 -8.99 7.12
CA PRO A 99 5.34 -8.20 7.02
C PRO A 99 6.48 -8.83 7.83
N TYR A 100 7.68 -8.77 7.28
CA TYR A 100 8.93 -9.18 7.92
C TYR A 100 10.12 -8.35 7.43
N ASN A 101 11.24 -8.45 8.16
CA ASN A 101 12.51 -7.86 7.78
C ASN A 101 13.67 -8.61 8.45
N PHE A 102 14.88 -8.40 7.94
CA PHE A 102 16.09 -8.76 8.67
C PHE A 102 16.55 -7.62 9.56
N ILE A 103 17.30 -7.96 10.60
CA ILE A 103 18.07 -7.03 11.43
C ILE A 103 19.53 -7.45 11.31
N VAL A 104 20.33 -6.65 10.61
CA VAL A 104 21.74 -6.93 10.33
C VAL A 104 22.58 -5.95 11.14
N ASP A 105 23.34 -6.46 12.11
CA ASP A 105 24.17 -5.68 13.03
C ASP A 105 23.40 -4.50 13.67
N GLY A 106 22.13 -4.75 14.04
CA GLY A 106 21.24 -3.77 14.67
C GLY A 106 20.41 -2.91 13.70
N VAL A 107 20.62 -3.03 12.38
CA VAL A 107 19.90 -2.23 11.37
C VAL A 107 18.80 -3.07 10.70
N ALA A 108 17.57 -2.55 10.71
CA ALA A 108 16.46 -3.17 9.99
C ALA A 108 16.61 -3.00 8.47
N VAL A 109 16.56 -4.10 7.73
CA VAL A 109 16.67 -4.13 6.26
C VAL A 109 15.62 -5.06 5.66
N ALA A 110 15.07 -4.69 4.50
CA ALA A 110 14.21 -5.57 3.72
C ALA A 110 15.01 -6.79 3.23
N ASP A 111 14.32 -7.86 2.88
CA ASP A 111 14.92 -9.00 2.20
C ASP A 111 15.23 -8.63 0.74
N PRO A 112 16.52 -8.55 0.35
CA PRO A 112 16.92 -8.15 -0.99
C PRO A 112 16.55 -9.17 -2.07
N ASN A 113 16.15 -10.38 -1.67
CA ASN A 113 15.73 -11.44 -2.61
C ASN A 113 14.20 -11.53 -2.74
N ASN A 114 13.45 -10.73 -1.99
CA ASN A 114 11.99 -10.69 -2.04
C ASN A 114 11.50 -9.42 -2.73
N VAL A 115 10.79 -9.60 -3.84
CA VAL A 115 10.21 -8.51 -4.63
C VAL A 115 8.95 -7.92 -3.99
N ASP A 116 8.28 -8.67 -3.12
CA ASP A 116 7.09 -8.21 -2.43
C ASP A 116 7.47 -7.34 -1.23
N LEU A 117 7.20 -6.05 -1.33
CA LEU A 117 7.46 -5.06 -0.29
C LEU A 117 6.16 -4.50 0.28
N PHE A 118 6.16 -4.26 1.59
CA PHE A 118 5.12 -3.52 2.27
C PHE A 118 5.30 -2.01 1.95
N PRO A 119 4.34 -1.37 1.25
CA PRO A 119 4.47 0.02 0.82
C PRO A 119 4.08 0.99 1.95
N ASN A 120 4.92 1.07 2.98
CA ASN A 120 4.75 2.00 4.10
C ASN A 120 5.45 3.34 3.80
N GLU A 121 5.00 4.44 4.39
CA GLU A 121 5.63 5.76 4.31
C GLU A 121 7.07 5.73 4.84
N ARG A 122 7.34 4.95 5.89
CA ARG A 122 8.62 4.90 6.60
C ARG A 122 9.47 3.71 6.17
N PHE A 123 9.66 2.72 7.04
CA PHE A 123 10.42 1.52 6.71
C PHE A 123 9.57 0.58 5.85
N LYS A 124 10.11 0.16 4.69
CA LYS A 124 9.45 -0.80 3.80
C LYS A 124 10.02 -2.19 4.05
N GLY A 125 9.31 -2.97 4.87
CA GLY A 125 9.63 -4.39 5.07
C GLY A 125 9.24 -5.24 3.87
N SER A 126 9.66 -6.50 3.87
CA SER A 126 9.26 -7.51 2.88
C SER A 126 7.96 -8.19 3.30
N LEU A 127 7.25 -8.81 2.36
CA LEU A 127 6.03 -9.57 2.61
C LEU A 127 6.27 -11.06 2.43
N LEU A 128 5.94 -11.84 3.45
CA LEU A 128 5.87 -13.29 3.40
C LEU A 128 4.43 -13.69 3.05
N ASP A 129 4.25 -14.46 1.98
CA ASP A 129 2.95 -15.02 1.59
C ASP A 129 2.94 -16.54 1.82
N VAL A 130 2.23 -17.00 2.87
CA VAL A 130 2.11 -18.43 3.21
C VAL A 130 0.75 -18.94 2.76
N LYS A 131 0.76 -19.91 1.83
CA LYS A 131 -0.46 -20.49 1.28
C LYS A 131 -1.06 -21.58 2.17
N GLY A 132 -2.39 -21.65 2.16
CA GLY A 132 -3.16 -22.71 2.80
C GLY A 132 -3.22 -23.98 1.95
N LYS A 133 -3.85 -25.04 2.49
CA LYS A 133 -4.14 -26.26 1.73
C LYS A 133 -5.15 -26.02 0.59
N SER A 134 -6.05 -25.06 0.80
CA SER A 134 -7.02 -24.59 -0.18
C SER A 134 -6.73 -23.14 -0.55
N GLN A 135 -7.06 -22.76 -1.78
CA GLN A 135 -6.99 -21.37 -2.22
C GLN A 135 -7.88 -20.49 -1.35
N SER A 136 -7.31 -19.41 -0.83
CA SER A 136 -8.02 -18.38 -0.10
C SER A 136 -8.56 -17.32 -1.07
N VAL A 137 -9.55 -16.54 -0.63
CA VAL A 137 -10.17 -15.51 -1.48
C VAL A 137 -9.20 -14.40 -1.90
N GLN A 138 -8.11 -14.19 -1.17
CA GLN A 138 -7.04 -13.24 -1.53
C GLN A 138 -6.00 -13.80 -2.51
N ASP A 139 -6.04 -15.09 -2.82
CA ASP A 139 -5.09 -15.71 -3.74
C ASP A 139 -5.38 -15.32 -5.19
N LEU A 140 -4.34 -15.28 -6.02
CA LEU A 140 -4.51 -15.19 -7.47
C LEU A 140 -5.10 -16.52 -7.96
N GLN A 141 -6.30 -16.47 -8.52
CA GLN A 141 -7.02 -17.64 -9.04
C GLN A 141 -7.30 -17.47 -10.53
N ASN A 142 -7.68 -18.56 -11.20
CA ASN A 142 -8.04 -18.54 -12.61
C ASN A 142 -9.47 -17.99 -12.80
N VAL A 143 -9.62 -16.67 -12.68
CA VAL A 143 -10.89 -15.93 -12.87
C VAL A 143 -10.65 -14.69 -13.73
N PRO A 144 -11.69 -14.05 -14.29
CA PRO A 144 -11.53 -12.75 -14.93
C PRO A 144 -10.94 -11.72 -13.95
N HIS A 145 -9.95 -10.95 -14.40
CA HIS A 145 -9.24 -9.99 -13.56
C HIS A 145 -9.59 -8.55 -13.90
N GLY A 146 -9.79 -7.74 -12.86
CA GLY A 146 -9.89 -6.30 -12.98
C GLY A 146 -8.54 -5.63 -13.27
N LYS A 147 -8.55 -4.33 -13.54
CA LYS A 147 -7.34 -3.53 -13.76
C LYS A 147 -7.09 -2.63 -12.57
N VAL A 148 -5.84 -2.58 -12.09
CA VAL A 148 -5.37 -1.60 -11.11
C VAL A 148 -4.47 -0.59 -11.81
N THR A 149 -4.85 0.69 -11.78
CA THR A 149 -4.14 1.77 -12.48
C THR A 149 -3.76 2.89 -11.52
N TYR A 150 -2.57 3.45 -11.70
CA TYR A 150 -2.22 4.72 -11.07
C TYR A 150 -2.94 5.85 -11.81
N ALA A 151 -3.52 6.75 -11.04
CA ALA A 151 -4.10 8.00 -11.52
C ALA A 151 -3.51 9.15 -10.68
N PHE A 152 -3.46 10.34 -11.28
CA PHE A 152 -2.94 11.53 -10.64
C PHE A 152 -3.94 12.67 -10.85
N TYR A 153 -4.13 13.48 -9.82
CA TYR A 153 -4.95 14.67 -9.87
C TYR A 153 -4.27 15.79 -9.10
N HIS A 154 -4.56 17.02 -9.51
CA HIS A 154 -4.16 18.19 -8.75
C HIS A 154 -5.18 18.46 -7.65
N SER A 155 -4.76 18.41 -6.39
CA SER A 155 -5.56 18.83 -5.26
C SER A 155 -5.47 20.35 -5.10
N GLN A 156 -6.56 21.06 -5.42
CA GLN A 156 -6.60 22.53 -5.39
C GLN A 156 -6.51 23.06 -3.96
N SER A 157 -7.19 22.42 -3.02
CA SER A 157 -7.22 22.81 -1.60
C SER A 157 -5.89 22.60 -0.89
N LEU A 158 -5.08 21.63 -1.34
CA LEU A 158 -3.75 21.36 -0.79
C LEU A 158 -2.62 21.98 -1.62
N ASP A 159 -2.92 22.35 -2.87
CA ASP A 159 -1.97 22.71 -3.92
C ASP A 159 -0.83 21.68 -4.01
N LEU A 160 -1.23 20.45 -4.32
CA LEU A 160 -0.38 19.26 -4.42
C LEU A 160 -0.83 18.38 -5.59
N GLU A 161 0.12 17.78 -6.30
CA GLU A 161 -0.15 16.62 -7.15
C GLU A 161 -0.30 15.37 -6.26
N ARG A 162 -1.42 14.66 -6.42
CA ARG A 162 -1.82 13.57 -5.52
C ARG A 162 -2.05 12.28 -6.30
N PRO A 163 -1.51 11.13 -5.83
CA PRO A 163 -1.75 9.85 -6.46
C PRO A 163 -3.02 9.18 -5.95
N LEU A 164 -3.67 8.42 -6.84
CA LEU A 164 -4.73 7.46 -6.57
C LEU A 164 -4.34 6.11 -7.17
N LEU A 165 -4.73 5.01 -6.51
CA LEU A 165 -4.85 3.71 -7.15
C LEU A 165 -6.34 3.47 -7.46
N ILE A 166 -6.65 3.12 -8.71
CA ILE A 166 -8.01 2.83 -9.15
C ILE A 166 -8.10 1.38 -9.60
N TYR A 167 -9.02 0.61 -9.00
CA TYR A 167 -9.44 -0.69 -9.49
C TYR A 167 -10.70 -0.55 -10.33
N THR A 168 -10.70 -1.11 -11.54
CA THR A 168 -11.89 -1.32 -12.36
C THR A 168 -12.19 -2.81 -12.43
N PRO A 169 -13.47 -3.23 -12.32
CA PRO A 169 -13.82 -4.64 -12.24
C PRO A 169 -13.55 -5.37 -13.57
N PRO A 170 -13.50 -6.72 -13.57
CA PRO A 170 -13.43 -7.48 -14.81
C PRO A 170 -14.56 -7.07 -15.76
N SER A 171 -14.26 -7.01 -17.06
CA SER A 171 -15.20 -6.55 -18.09
C SER A 171 -15.72 -5.12 -17.91
N TYR A 172 -14.98 -4.24 -17.22
CA TYR A 172 -15.28 -2.81 -17.18
C TYR A 172 -15.45 -2.26 -18.60
N SER A 173 -16.54 -1.54 -18.80
CA SER A 173 -17.01 -1.07 -20.10
C SER A 173 -17.62 0.32 -19.96
N GLU A 174 -17.31 1.16 -20.93
CA GLU A 174 -17.81 2.52 -21.05
C GLU A 174 -19.32 2.61 -21.34
N ASN A 175 -19.97 1.48 -21.66
CA ASN A 175 -21.42 1.44 -21.89
C ASN A 175 -22.25 1.22 -20.62
N LYS A 176 -21.61 1.09 -19.45
CA LYS A 176 -22.25 0.82 -18.16
C LYS A 176 -21.62 1.67 -17.08
N ARG A 177 -22.44 2.19 -16.15
CA ARG A 177 -21.94 2.86 -14.93
C ARG A 177 -21.86 1.90 -13.74
N TYR A 178 -20.81 2.05 -12.94
CA TYR A 178 -20.50 1.19 -11.81
C TYR A 178 -20.63 1.94 -10.47
N PRO A 179 -21.07 1.29 -9.39
CA PRO A 179 -20.94 1.87 -8.06
C PRO A 179 -19.47 1.99 -7.65
N VAL A 180 -19.19 2.87 -6.68
CA VAL A 180 -17.82 3.22 -6.28
C VAL A 180 -17.62 3.00 -4.79
N LEU A 181 -16.58 2.24 -4.44
CA LEU A 181 -16.05 2.12 -3.09
C LEU A 181 -14.78 2.97 -2.93
N TYR A 182 -14.79 3.89 -1.97
CA TYR A 182 -13.59 4.63 -1.55
C TYR A 182 -12.96 3.88 -0.36
N LEU A 183 -11.75 3.34 -0.56
CA LEU A 183 -11.10 2.40 0.36
C LEU A 183 -9.82 2.99 0.96
N ILE A 184 -9.90 3.39 2.23
CA ILE A 184 -8.91 4.26 2.87
C ILE A 184 -7.92 3.44 3.72
N HIS A 185 -6.62 3.70 3.56
CA HIS A 185 -5.55 2.96 4.27
C HIS A 185 -5.32 3.47 5.70
N GLY A 186 -4.51 2.75 6.48
CA GLY A 186 -4.17 3.12 7.85
C GLY A 186 -3.11 4.21 7.97
N MET A 187 -2.78 4.58 9.21
CA MET A 187 -1.68 5.51 9.48
C MET A 187 -0.36 4.88 9.03
N THR A 188 0.52 5.67 8.40
CA THR A 188 1.80 5.25 7.78
C THR A 188 1.70 4.34 6.56
N ASP A 189 0.50 3.86 6.20
CA ASP A 189 0.29 3.14 4.95
C ASP A 189 0.25 4.13 3.76
N THR A 190 0.21 3.60 2.54
CA THR A 190 0.07 4.40 1.32
C THR A 190 -1.13 3.94 0.50
N HIS A 191 -1.46 4.68 -0.57
CA HIS A 191 -2.47 4.30 -1.57
C HIS A 191 -2.27 2.91 -2.18
N GLU A 192 -1.06 2.34 -2.11
CA GLU A 192 -0.77 1.00 -2.60
C GLU A 192 -1.09 -0.13 -1.62
N THR A 193 -1.28 0.16 -0.32
CA THR A 193 -1.27 -0.90 0.70
C THR A 193 -2.47 -1.85 0.59
N TRP A 194 -3.66 -1.34 0.28
CA TRP A 194 -4.84 -2.19 0.01
C TRP A 194 -4.65 -3.12 -1.18
N TYR A 195 -3.88 -2.69 -2.19
CA TYR A 195 -3.52 -3.50 -3.34
C TYR A 195 -2.42 -4.53 -3.00
N LYS A 196 -1.25 -4.07 -2.56
CA LYS A 196 -0.06 -4.92 -2.35
C LYS A 196 -0.19 -5.86 -1.16
N VAL A 197 -0.72 -5.36 -0.03
CA VAL A 197 -0.83 -6.12 1.23
C VAL A 197 -2.25 -6.65 1.40
N GLY A 198 -3.25 -5.79 1.18
CA GLY A 198 -4.65 -6.15 1.28
C GLY A 198 -5.12 -7.13 0.19
N ARG A 199 -4.38 -7.27 -0.93
CA ARG A 199 -4.76 -8.09 -2.09
C ARG A 199 -6.21 -7.83 -2.54
N MET A 200 -6.63 -6.56 -2.44
CA MET A 200 -8.03 -6.16 -2.63
C MET A 200 -8.55 -6.54 -4.02
N ASN A 201 -7.70 -6.49 -5.04
CA ASN A 201 -8.03 -6.82 -6.42
C ASN A 201 -8.36 -8.31 -6.55
N ASN A 202 -7.54 -9.20 -5.97
CA ASN A 202 -7.78 -10.63 -5.98
C ASN A 202 -9.07 -10.98 -5.22
N ILE A 203 -9.27 -10.34 -4.05
CA ILE A 203 -10.48 -10.53 -3.25
C ILE A 203 -11.72 -10.18 -4.07
N LEU A 204 -11.73 -9.02 -4.74
CA LEU A 204 -12.86 -8.58 -5.53
C LEU A 204 -13.04 -9.40 -6.81
N ASP A 205 -11.97 -9.71 -7.54
CA ASP A 205 -12.04 -10.57 -8.73
C ASP A 205 -12.69 -11.92 -8.39
N ASN A 206 -12.24 -12.55 -7.30
CA ASN A 206 -12.76 -13.84 -6.86
C ASN A 206 -14.22 -13.74 -6.36
N LEU A 207 -14.57 -12.69 -5.62
CA LEU A 207 -15.95 -12.51 -5.15
C LEU A 207 -16.92 -12.15 -6.29
N ILE A 208 -16.48 -11.34 -7.26
CA ILE A 208 -17.26 -10.98 -8.46
C ILE A 208 -17.47 -12.23 -9.33
N ALA A 209 -16.42 -13.01 -9.58
CA ALA A 209 -16.53 -14.26 -10.34
C ALA A 209 -17.47 -15.29 -9.67
N GLN A 210 -17.57 -15.27 -8.33
CA GLN A 210 -18.50 -16.08 -7.56
C GLN A 210 -19.93 -15.51 -7.49
N GLY A 211 -20.20 -14.33 -8.08
CA GLY A 211 -21.49 -13.64 -7.95
C GLY A 211 -21.78 -13.12 -6.53
N LYS A 212 -20.77 -13.06 -5.66
CA LYS A 212 -20.91 -12.68 -4.25
C LYS A 212 -20.74 -11.18 -4.01
N ALA A 213 -20.06 -10.47 -4.89
CA ALA A 213 -19.92 -9.01 -4.83
C ALA A 213 -20.37 -8.37 -6.15
N GLU A 214 -20.97 -7.18 -6.05
CA GLU A 214 -21.30 -6.38 -7.23
C GLU A 214 -20.02 -5.89 -7.93
N PRO A 215 -19.94 -5.93 -9.28
CA PRO A 215 -18.87 -5.27 -10.01
C PRO A 215 -18.83 -3.77 -9.68
N MET A 216 -17.72 -3.31 -9.10
CA MET A 216 -17.58 -1.94 -8.58
C MET A 216 -16.21 -1.36 -8.92
N ILE A 217 -16.13 -0.03 -9.04
CA ILE A 217 -14.86 0.70 -9.05
C ILE A 217 -14.39 0.80 -7.60
N VAL A 218 -13.09 0.63 -7.35
CA VAL A 218 -12.50 0.95 -6.04
C VAL A 218 -11.43 2.00 -6.17
N VAL A 219 -11.55 3.04 -5.36
CA VAL A 219 -10.66 4.19 -5.31
C VAL A 219 -9.85 4.10 -4.02
N MET A 220 -8.54 3.98 -4.15
CA MET A 220 -7.58 3.92 -3.05
C MET A 220 -6.75 5.20 -3.06
N PRO A 221 -7.19 6.27 -2.38
CA PRO A 221 -6.44 7.51 -2.32
C PRO A 221 -5.26 7.41 -1.37
N TYR A 222 -4.24 8.25 -1.57
CA TYR A 222 -3.25 8.49 -0.53
C TYR A 222 -3.89 9.45 0.47
N ALA A 223 -4.42 8.93 1.58
CA ALA A 223 -5.26 9.72 2.48
C ALA A 223 -4.47 10.52 3.52
N ASN A 224 -3.14 10.40 3.52
CA ASN A 224 -2.25 11.21 4.35
C ASN A 224 -1.55 12.27 3.49
N ALA A 225 -2.01 13.52 3.60
CA ALA A 225 -1.39 14.64 2.90
C ALA A 225 -0.18 15.23 3.64
N TYR A 226 -0.06 15.00 4.96
CA TYR A 226 0.94 15.64 5.79
C TYR A 226 2.39 15.43 5.33
N PRO A 227 2.83 14.23 4.90
CA PRO A 227 4.20 14.06 4.40
C PRO A 227 4.55 14.94 3.21
N ALA A 228 3.57 15.25 2.35
CA ALA A 228 3.77 16.14 1.21
C ALA A 228 3.68 17.62 1.64
N LEU A 229 2.71 17.97 2.49
CA LEU A 229 2.58 19.31 3.04
C LEU A 229 3.81 19.73 3.87
N MET A 230 4.34 18.85 4.71
CA MET A 230 5.54 19.13 5.52
C MET A 230 6.81 19.29 4.67
N LYS A 231 6.87 18.67 3.48
CA LYS A 231 7.96 18.92 2.52
C LYS A 231 7.84 20.29 1.87
N LYS A 232 6.59 20.75 1.64
CA LYS A 232 6.28 22.05 1.04
C LYS A 232 6.47 23.19 2.05
N ASP A 233 5.99 23.01 3.28
CA ASP A 233 6.16 23.92 4.41
C ASP A 233 6.54 23.12 5.68
N PRO A 234 7.80 23.20 6.14
CA PRO A 234 8.27 22.53 7.35
C PRO A 234 7.53 22.92 8.64
N ASN A 235 6.80 24.04 8.66
CA ASN A 235 6.01 24.48 9.82
C ASN A 235 4.61 23.84 9.87
N THR A 236 4.23 23.06 8.85
CA THR A 236 2.94 22.37 8.81
C THR A 236 2.75 21.52 10.06
N GLN A 237 1.75 21.87 10.88
CA GLN A 237 1.38 21.08 12.04
C GLN A 237 0.48 19.91 11.64
N MET A 238 0.89 18.71 12.02
CA MET A 238 0.13 17.49 11.75
C MET A 238 -0.99 17.33 12.79
N ASN A 239 -2.24 17.23 12.34
CA ASN A 239 -3.39 16.90 13.18
C ASN A 239 -4.07 15.62 12.69
N LEU A 240 -3.54 14.46 13.10
CA LEU A 240 -4.12 13.16 12.75
C LEU A 240 -5.49 12.90 13.40
N MET A 241 -5.93 13.77 14.32
CA MET A 241 -7.25 13.68 14.94
C MET A 241 -8.35 14.32 14.09
N SER A 242 -8.02 15.37 13.33
CA SER A 242 -8.97 15.96 12.37
C SER A 242 -9.08 15.09 11.12
N THR A 243 -10.31 14.98 10.60
CA THR A 243 -10.58 14.35 9.30
C THR A 243 -10.79 15.37 8.19
N ASP A 244 -10.89 16.67 8.51
CA ASP A 244 -11.38 17.70 7.59
C ASP A 244 -10.53 17.84 6.35
N LEU A 245 -9.21 17.73 6.50
CA LEU A 245 -8.27 17.85 5.39
C LEU A 245 -8.59 16.80 4.31
N PHE A 246 -8.70 15.53 4.72
CA PHE A 246 -9.01 14.43 3.82
C PHE A 246 -10.48 14.45 3.38
N THR A 247 -11.43 14.74 4.27
CA THR A 247 -12.86 14.81 3.94
C THR A 247 -13.12 15.88 2.87
N ASN A 248 -12.50 17.06 2.98
CA ASN A 248 -12.63 18.11 1.98
C ASN A 248 -12.04 17.70 0.63
N GLU A 249 -10.82 17.16 0.62
CA GLU A 249 -10.17 16.66 -0.60
C GLU A 249 -11.00 15.55 -1.25
N LEU A 250 -11.51 14.60 -0.46
CA LEU A 250 -12.37 13.52 -0.94
C LEU A 250 -13.62 14.04 -1.63
N LEU A 251 -14.37 14.91 -0.96
CA LEU A 251 -15.67 15.38 -1.42
C LEU A 251 -15.58 16.34 -2.60
N LYS A 252 -14.60 17.25 -2.57
CA LYS A 252 -14.52 18.35 -3.54
C LYS A 252 -13.64 18.03 -4.75
N GLU A 253 -12.78 17.02 -4.66
CA GLU A 253 -11.74 16.79 -5.67
C GLU A 253 -11.66 15.33 -6.10
N ILE A 254 -11.52 14.38 -5.17
CA ILE A 254 -11.38 12.95 -5.53
C ILE A 254 -12.67 12.40 -6.12
N ILE A 255 -13.83 12.63 -5.49
CA ILE A 255 -15.13 12.17 -6.02
C ILE A 255 -15.38 12.78 -7.41
N PRO A 256 -15.31 14.12 -7.61
CA PRO A 256 -15.48 14.71 -8.94
C PRO A 256 -14.48 14.20 -9.99
N TYR A 257 -13.22 13.97 -9.61
CA TYR A 257 -12.23 13.38 -10.50
C TYR A 257 -12.67 11.99 -10.99
N VAL A 258 -13.13 11.13 -10.07
CA VAL A 258 -13.58 9.78 -10.42
C VAL A 258 -14.81 9.83 -11.32
N GLU A 259 -15.77 10.68 -11.03
CA GLU A 259 -17.02 10.80 -11.81
C GLU A 259 -16.81 11.38 -13.21
N THR A 260 -15.78 12.19 -13.38
CA THR A 260 -15.40 12.78 -14.68
C THR A 260 -14.62 11.79 -15.55
N ASN A 261 -13.73 11.00 -14.94
CA ASN A 261 -12.76 10.17 -15.68
C ASN A 261 -13.16 8.70 -15.78
N TYR A 262 -14.16 8.26 -15.01
CA TYR A 262 -14.65 6.88 -15.01
C TYR A 262 -16.17 6.85 -15.14
N TYR A 263 -16.69 5.74 -15.65
CA TYR A 263 -18.12 5.48 -15.75
C TYR A 263 -18.66 5.09 -14.37
N ALA A 264 -18.62 6.03 -13.44
CA ALA A 264 -19.13 5.91 -12.09
C ALA A 264 -20.61 6.33 -12.03
N LYS A 265 -21.37 5.67 -11.16
CA LYS A 265 -22.66 6.19 -10.70
C LYS A 265 -22.41 7.27 -9.64
N THR A 266 -23.19 8.33 -9.67
CA THR A 266 -22.91 9.58 -8.94
C THR A 266 -23.88 9.84 -7.78
N ASP A 267 -24.87 8.99 -7.58
CA ASP A 267 -25.82 9.07 -6.47
C ASP A 267 -25.30 8.34 -5.22
N ARG A 268 -25.74 8.79 -4.04
CA ARG A 268 -25.29 8.23 -2.74
C ARG A 268 -25.52 6.74 -2.59
N ASP A 269 -26.58 6.21 -3.20
CA ASP A 269 -26.96 4.81 -3.12
C ASP A 269 -25.99 3.89 -3.88
N ASN A 270 -25.11 4.48 -4.69
CA ASN A 270 -24.04 3.78 -5.39
C ASN A 270 -22.65 4.23 -4.93
N ARG A 271 -22.56 4.86 -3.76
CA ARG A 271 -21.30 5.31 -3.15
C ARG A 271 -21.08 4.71 -1.77
N ALA A 272 -19.96 4.02 -1.61
CA ALA A 272 -19.51 3.44 -0.35
C ALA A 272 -18.17 4.03 0.09
N ILE A 273 -17.96 4.13 1.39
CA ILE A 273 -16.67 4.47 1.99
C ILE A 273 -16.31 3.44 3.07
N ALA A 274 -15.08 2.96 3.04
CA ALA A 274 -14.53 2.03 4.02
C ALA A 274 -13.07 2.36 4.29
N GLY A 275 -12.54 1.98 5.46
CA GLY A 275 -11.14 2.25 5.74
C GLY A 275 -10.65 1.68 7.04
N PHE A 276 -9.33 1.47 7.13
CA PHE A 276 -8.65 0.82 8.25
C PHE A 276 -7.97 1.83 9.18
N SER A 277 -8.04 1.65 10.50
CA SER A 277 -7.27 2.45 11.47
C SER A 277 -7.57 3.95 11.37
N LEU A 278 -6.57 4.78 11.05
CA LEU A 278 -6.78 6.20 10.71
C LEU A 278 -7.73 6.38 9.53
N GLY A 279 -7.64 5.54 8.50
CA GLY A 279 -8.62 5.48 7.41
C GLY A 279 -10.03 5.12 7.89
N GLY A 280 -10.15 4.36 8.98
CA GLY A 280 -11.43 4.08 9.64
C GLY A 280 -11.99 5.32 10.36
N ARG A 281 -11.13 6.14 10.99
CA ARG A 281 -11.55 7.46 11.51
C ARG A 281 -11.98 8.38 10.36
N GLN A 282 -11.20 8.46 9.28
CA GLN A 282 -11.54 9.25 8.10
C GLN A 282 -12.84 8.78 7.44
N THR A 283 -13.10 7.47 7.43
CA THR A 283 -14.35 6.87 6.98
C THR A 283 -15.53 7.33 7.84
N LEU A 284 -15.37 7.40 9.16
CA LEU A 284 -16.41 7.91 10.06
C LEU A 284 -16.66 9.40 9.82
N GLY A 285 -15.61 10.23 9.75
CA GLY A 285 -15.73 11.67 9.50
C GLY A 285 -16.43 11.98 8.19
N ALA A 286 -15.96 11.42 7.07
CA ALA A 286 -16.58 11.65 5.77
C ALA A 286 -17.95 10.98 5.64
N GLY A 287 -18.09 9.72 6.07
CA GLY A 287 -19.31 8.94 5.87
C GLY A 287 -20.47 9.36 6.77
N LEU A 288 -20.21 9.59 8.07
CA LEU A 288 -21.24 10.04 9.01
C LEU A 288 -21.44 11.56 9.00
N GLY A 289 -20.44 12.35 8.61
CA GLY A 289 -20.59 13.79 8.39
C GLY A 289 -21.42 14.12 7.14
N HIS A 290 -21.38 13.25 6.13
CA HIS A 290 -22.03 13.47 4.83
C HIS A 290 -22.87 12.27 4.37
N PRO A 291 -23.92 11.89 5.13
CA PRO A 291 -24.79 10.77 4.75
C PRO A 291 -25.58 11.05 3.46
N ASP A 292 -25.67 12.31 3.02
CA ASP A 292 -26.20 12.71 1.71
C ASP A 292 -25.29 12.28 0.55
N MET A 293 -24.00 12.05 0.81
CA MET A 293 -23.02 11.62 -0.19
C MET A 293 -22.77 10.10 -0.17
N PHE A 294 -22.96 9.43 0.97
CA PHE A 294 -22.67 7.99 1.12
C PHE A 294 -23.86 7.23 1.69
N ALA A 295 -24.19 6.08 1.10
CA ALA A 295 -25.19 5.16 1.66
C ALA A 295 -24.57 3.99 2.44
N TYR A 296 -23.28 3.69 2.21
CA TYR A 296 -22.56 2.58 2.85
C TYR A 296 -21.30 3.10 3.54
N VAL A 297 -21.21 2.95 4.86
CA VAL A 297 -20.11 3.45 5.69
C VAL A 297 -19.55 2.30 6.52
N CYS A 298 -18.31 1.89 6.24
CA CYS A 298 -17.71 0.66 6.78
C CYS A 298 -16.33 0.89 7.41
N PRO A 299 -16.23 1.56 8.57
CA PRO A 299 -14.98 1.66 9.33
C PRO A 299 -14.45 0.30 9.83
N MET A 300 -13.15 0.08 9.68
CA MET A 300 -12.42 -1.11 10.09
C MET A 300 -11.34 -0.74 11.11
N ALA A 301 -11.39 -1.34 12.30
CA ALA A 301 -10.59 -0.98 13.46
C ALA A 301 -10.39 0.55 13.57
N PRO A 302 -11.47 1.35 13.59
CA PRO A 302 -11.35 2.79 13.46
C PRO A 302 -10.53 3.38 14.61
N ALA A 303 -9.65 4.33 14.30
CA ALA A 303 -8.90 5.10 15.28
C ALA A 303 -9.84 6.04 16.07
N VAL A 304 -10.71 5.51 16.90
CA VAL A 304 -11.59 6.27 17.79
C VAL A 304 -11.31 5.88 19.23
N PHE A 305 -11.48 6.81 20.14
CA PHE A 305 -11.21 6.61 21.56
C PHE A 305 -12.48 6.88 22.37
N PRO A 306 -12.79 6.09 23.41
CA PRO A 306 -14.06 6.21 24.13
C PRO A 306 -14.42 7.63 24.58
N GLN A 307 -13.42 8.42 25.00
CA GLN A 307 -13.61 9.76 25.55
C GLN A 307 -14.13 10.79 24.54
N GLY A 308 -13.93 10.57 23.24
CA GLY A 308 -14.33 11.52 22.19
C GLY A 308 -15.57 11.11 21.39
N VAL A 309 -16.07 9.89 21.56
CA VAL A 309 -17.16 9.36 20.71
C VAL A 309 -18.42 10.21 20.80
N ALA A 310 -18.88 10.53 22.01
CA ALA A 310 -20.11 11.30 22.20
C ALA A 310 -19.99 12.73 21.66
N GLU A 311 -18.81 13.34 21.75
CA GLU A 311 -18.54 14.67 21.22
C GLU A 311 -18.61 14.70 19.69
N SER A 312 -18.07 13.68 19.02
CA SER A 312 -18.15 13.59 17.55
C SER A 312 -19.60 13.51 17.03
N PHE A 313 -20.54 12.91 17.78
CA PHE A 313 -21.97 12.96 17.41
C PHE A 313 -22.59 14.36 17.51
N GLN A 314 -21.97 15.28 18.25
CA GLN A 314 -22.44 16.64 18.40
C GLN A 314 -21.80 17.60 17.39
N LYS A 315 -20.57 17.31 16.97
CA LYS A 315 -19.75 18.24 16.17
C LYS A 315 -19.46 17.77 14.76
N ASP A 316 -19.19 16.48 14.59
CA ASP A 316 -18.56 15.96 13.36
C ASP A 316 -19.55 15.16 12.50
N TYR A 317 -20.60 14.60 13.10
CA TYR A 317 -21.54 13.72 12.42
C TYR A 317 -22.91 14.37 12.19
N ALA A 318 -23.58 13.95 11.13
CA ALA A 318 -24.94 14.36 10.84
C ALA A 318 -25.93 13.88 11.92
N ALA A 319 -27.11 14.50 11.95
CA ALA A 319 -28.12 14.18 12.93
C ALA A 319 -28.53 12.69 12.87
N PRO A 320 -28.80 12.02 14.00
CA PRO A 320 -29.17 10.60 14.02
C PRO A 320 -30.33 10.22 13.10
N GLY A 321 -31.25 11.14 12.79
CA GLY A 321 -32.32 10.91 11.81
C GLY A 321 -31.78 10.70 10.39
N GLN A 322 -30.77 11.46 9.97
CA GLN A 322 -30.11 11.32 8.66
C GLN A 322 -29.28 10.04 8.61
N LEU A 323 -28.57 9.69 9.68
CA LEU A 323 -27.73 8.49 9.73
C LEU A 323 -28.52 7.19 9.61
N ARG A 324 -29.79 7.17 10.01
CA ARG A 324 -30.68 6.01 9.83
C ARG A 324 -31.04 5.73 8.37
N THR A 325 -30.76 6.66 7.47
CA THR A 325 -30.97 6.49 6.02
C THR A 325 -29.79 5.80 5.32
N LEU A 326 -28.71 5.49 6.05
CA LEU A 326 -27.63 4.66 5.54
C LEU A 326 -28.18 3.25 5.27
N LYS A 327 -27.84 2.70 4.10
CA LYS A 327 -28.17 1.32 3.73
C LYS A 327 -27.30 0.32 4.50
N LEU A 328 -26.06 0.71 4.81
CA LEU A 328 -25.16 -0.06 5.64
C LEU A 328 -24.28 0.87 6.48
N LEU A 329 -24.33 0.68 7.80
CA LEU A 329 -23.29 1.13 8.70
C LEU A 329 -22.70 -0.10 9.38
N TRP A 330 -21.40 -0.31 9.22
CA TRP A 330 -20.71 -1.54 9.65
C TRP A 330 -19.42 -1.21 10.39
N ILE A 331 -19.17 -1.83 11.55
CA ILE A 331 -17.94 -1.66 12.32
C ILE A 331 -17.24 -3.01 12.53
N GLY A 332 -16.02 -3.14 12.05
CA GLY A 332 -15.16 -4.30 12.28
C GLY A 332 -14.01 -3.98 13.22
N CYS A 333 -13.62 -4.87 14.12
CA CYS A 333 -12.40 -4.70 14.93
C CYS A 333 -11.93 -6.03 15.54
N GLY A 334 -10.61 -6.23 15.65
CA GLY A 334 -10.05 -7.41 16.29
C GLY A 334 -10.18 -7.30 17.81
N LYS A 335 -10.49 -8.38 18.51
CA LYS A 335 -10.65 -8.37 19.98
C LYS A 335 -9.35 -8.07 20.72
N ASP A 336 -8.21 -8.35 20.12
CA ASP A 336 -6.87 -8.09 20.67
C ASP A 336 -6.29 -6.75 20.15
N ASP A 337 -7.08 -5.99 19.40
CA ASP A 337 -6.70 -4.68 18.88
C ASP A 337 -6.80 -3.61 19.98
N SER A 338 -5.82 -2.71 20.06
CA SER A 338 -5.84 -1.61 21.04
C SER A 338 -7.01 -0.65 20.81
N LEU A 339 -7.56 -0.60 19.59
CA LEU A 339 -8.73 0.21 19.22
C LEU A 339 -10.07 -0.49 19.49
N TYR A 340 -10.07 -1.73 19.98
CA TYR A 340 -11.30 -2.49 20.23
C TYR A 340 -12.24 -1.78 21.21
N ALA A 341 -11.70 -1.19 22.29
CA ALA A 341 -12.49 -0.43 23.25
C ALA A 341 -13.18 0.78 22.59
N GLY A 342 -12.49 1.49 21.70
CA GLY A 342 -13.03 2.59 20.92
C GLY A 342 -14.12 2.16 19.94
N ALA A 343 -13.89 1.08 19.20
CA ALA A 343 -14.88 0.52 18.27
C ALA A 343 -16.18 0.13 18.99
N LYS A 344 -16.08 -0.50 20.18
CA LYS A 344 -17.26 -0.80 21.02
C LYS A 344 -17.95 0.46 21.53
N ALA A 345 -17.20 1.48 21.95
CA ALA A 345 -17.77 2.74 22.40
C ALA A 345 -18.55 3.43 21.27
N MET A 346 -18.02 3.43 20.05
CA MET A 346 -18.70 3.93 18.85
C MET A 346 -20.00 3.18 18.57
N ALA A 347 -19.96 1.84 18.57
CA ALA A 347 -21.15 1.02 18.38
C ALA A 347 -22.21 1.25 19.48
N ALA A 348 -21.78 1.45 20.72
CA ALA A 348 -22.67 1.76 21.84
C ALA A 348 -23.35 3.14 21.67
N GLU A 349 -22.61 4.16 21.24
CA GLU A 349 -23.18 5.50 21.00
C GLU A 349 -24.13 5.51 19.79
N LEU A 350 -23.82 4.76 18.71
CA LEU A 350 -24.76 4.54 17.60
C LEU A 350 -26.07 3.91 18.08
N LYS A 351 -25.97 2.86 18.91
CA LYS A 351 -27.14 2.19 19.50
C LYS A 351 -27.95 3.14 20.38
N LYS A 352 -27.31 3.96 21.21
CA LYS A 352 -27.96 4.98 22.05
C LYS A 352 -28.73 6.00 21.21
N ASN A 353 -28.14 6.43 20.09
CA ASN A 353 -28.78 7.31 19.12
C ASN A 353 -29.75 6.58 18.17
N LYS A 354 -29.99 5.28 18.40
CA LYS A 354 -30.82 4.34 17.62
C LYS A 354 -30.49 4.37 16.11
N VAL A 355 -29.22 4.55 15.77
CA VAL A 355 -28.69 4.39 14.41
C VAL A 355 -28.33 2.91 14.21
N PRO A 356 -28.94 2.22 13.23
CA PRO A 356 -28.59 0.83 12.93
C PRO A 356 -27.11 0.69 12.58
N CYS A 357 -26.45 -0.30 13.16
CA CYS A 357 -25.04 -0.59 12.91
C CYS A 357 -24.80 -2.09 13.06
N GLU A 358 -24.23 -2.71 12.03
CA GLU A 358 -23.69 -4.06 12.12
C GLU A 358 -22.30 -4.03 12.78
N THR A 359 -21.98 -5.03 13.61
CA THR A 359 -20.65 -5.15 14.20
C THR A 359 -20.06 -6.52 13.91
N PHE A 360 -18.75 -6.57 13.66
CA PHE A 360 -18.04 -7.81 13.41
C PHE A 360 -16.68 -7.83 14.13
N TYR A 361 -16.63 -8.59 15.22
CA TYR A 361 -15.43 -8.65 16.07
C TYR A 361 -14.70 -9.98 15.91
N THR A 362 -13.56 -9.95 15.23
CA THR A 362 -12.71 -11.12 14.98
C THR A 362 -11.71 -11.35 16.11
N SER A 363 -11.01 -12.48 16.10
CA SER A 363 -9.79 -12.65 16.90
C SER A 363 -8.61 -11.90 16.27
N GLY A 364 -7.50 -11.79 17.00
CA GLY A 364 -6.32 -11.06 16.54
C GLY A 364 -6.43 -9.56 16.76
N GLY A 365 -5.37 -8.86 16.37
CA GLY A 365 -5.21 -7.42 16.64
C GLY A 365 -5.23 -6.56 15.37
N HIS A 366 -4.48 -5.46 15.45
CA HIS A 366 -4.38 -4.40 14.45
C HIS A 366 -3.56 -4.83 13.23
N THR A 367 -4.15 -5.65 12.36
CA THR A 367 -3.41 -6.39 11.32
C THR A 367 -4.10 -6.39 9.96
N TRP A 368 -3.29 -6.52 8.90
CA TRP A 368 -3.79 -6.66 7.52
C TRP A 368 -4.53 -7.98 7.27
N MET A 369 -4.29 -9.01 8.08
CA MET A 369 -5.09 -10.25 8.09
C MET A 369 -6.56 -9.94 8.37
N ASN A 370 -6.80 -9.14 9.42
CA ASN A 370 -8.15 -8.67 9.75
C ASN A 370 -8.71 -7.75 8.66
N CYS A 371 -7.90 -6.87 8.06
CA CYS A 371 -8.34 -6.02 6.94
C CYS A 371 -8.87 -6.83 5.74
N ARG A 372 -8.18 -7.93 5.36
CA ARG A 372 -8.62 -8.84 4.29
C ARG A 372 -9.96 -9.51 4.63
N ILE A 373 -10.12 -9.97 5.87
CA ILE A 373 -11.37 -10.54 6.36
C ILE A 373 -12.50 -9.51 6.28
N TYR A 374 -12.26 -8.29 6.74
CA TYR A 374 -13.27 -7.23 6.74
C TYR A 374 -13.69 -6.83 5.33
N LEU A 375 -12.73 -6.61 4.43
CA LEU A 375 -13.02 -6.31 3.01
C LEU A 375 -13.86 -7.43 2.38
N THR A 376 -13.46 -8.69 2.61
CA THR A 376 -14.21 -9.86 2.11
C THR A 376 -15.66 -9.86 2.61
N THR A 377 -15.88 -9.50 3.88
CA THR A 377 -17.22 -9.44 4.47
C THR A 377 -18.05 -8.29 3.90
N ILE A 378 -17.51 -7.07 3.86
CA ILE A 378 -18.29 -5.90 3.44
C ILE A 378 -18.56 -5.91 1.94
N ALA A 379 -17.63 -6.37 1.10
CA ALA A 379 -17.79 -6.37 -0.36
C ALA A 379 -19.02 -7.17 -0.82
N GLN A 380 -19.44 -8.17 -0.04
CA GLN A 380 -20.63 -8.99 -0.32
C GLN A 380 -21.95 -8.32 0.07
N LYS A 381 -21.89 -7.19 0.78
CA LYS A 381 -23.04 -6.42 1.29
C LYS A 381 -23.21 -5.08 0.58
N LEU A 382 -22.17 -4.55 -0.07
CA LEU A 382 -22.22 -3.26 -0.74
C LEU A 382 -23.13 -3.31 -1.98
N PHE A 383 -23.89 -2.24 -2.19
CA PHE A 383 -24.71 -1.99 -3.38
C PHE A 383 -25.82 -3.02 -3.63
N ARG A 384 -26.28 -3.66 -2.54
CA ARG A 384 -27.43 -4.59 -2.51
C ARG A 384 -28.59 -4.02 -1.73
#